data_AF-A0AAW0FCM8-F1
#
_entry.id   AF-A0AAW0FCM8-F1
#
_cell.length_a   1.000
_cell.length_b   1.000
_cell.length_c   1.000
_cell.angle_alpha   90.00
_cell.angle_beta   90.00
_cell.angle_gamma   90.00
#
_symmetry.space_group_name_H-M   'P 1'
#
loop_
_entity.id
_entity.type
_entity.pdbx_description
1 polymer ?
#
loop_
_entity_poly.entity_id
_entity_poly.type
_entity_poly.pdbx_seq_one_letter_code
_entity_poly.pdbx_strand_id
1 'polypeptide(L)'
;MEKFATNVQFWPPIDSAKKGAAKLTRIQLFDKIALSVTHTDRPVSCPWDGLTIPAGKVLKRTHSAYGTHVYLPDSPQPSVETLLQACCLPGRQWVVQDWVSTLRDLGEYKVYFVQQEIVWMSLARFSKVDGGWCSKSVKNETRSLEEISAMLRQGVMDTDFLFSVPSAYEPIDCMLREFAQDTLCHLVEEDEDDEGYSILSEWCRMDIGIIEKNGVCSYFINEIETNVGLGLFGDGIFDALSDALGELWLEM
;
A
#
# COMPACT_ATOMS: atom_id res chain seq x y z
N MET A 1 8.79 42.18 -19.64
CA MET A 1 8.26 41.00 -18.92
C MET A 1 9.45 40.31 -18.30
N GLU A 2 9.77 40.72 -17.07
CA GLU A 2 10.79 40.06 -16.27
C GLU A 2 10.34 38.65 -15.91
N LYS A 3 11.32 37.76 -15.91
CA LYS A 3 11.19 36.31 -15.76
C LYS A 3 10.58 35.98 -14.40
N PHE A 4 9.36 35.44 -14.39
CA PHE A 4 8.92 34.54 -13.32
C PHE A 4 9.62 33.19 -13.51
N ALA A 5 10.93 33.16 -13.29
CA ALA A 5 11.64 31.94 -12.92
C ALA A 5 11.86 31.99 -11.41
N THR A 6 10.76 32.00 -10.66
CA THR A 6 10.79 31.64 -9.25
C THR A 6 11.14 30.17 -9.19
N ASN A 7 12.23 29.82 -8.50
CA ASN A 7 12.58 28.44 -8.14
C ASN A 7 11.42 27.87 -7.32
N VAL A 8 10.45 27.24 -7.98
CA VAL A 8 9.41 26.47 -7.30
C VAL A 8 10.11 25.22 -6.77
N GLN A 9 10.32 25.17 -5.46
CA GLN A 9 10.73 23.95 -4.78
C GLN A 9 9.51 23.02 -4.75
N PHE A 10 9.67 21.82 -5.30
CA PHE A 10 8.64 20.79 -5.29
C PHE A 10 8.96 19.82 -4.16
N TRP A 11 7.94 19.50 -3.36
CA TRP A 11 8.01 18.47 -2.34
C TRP A 11 7.02 17.32 -2.63
N PRO A 12 7.47 16.05 -2.70
CA PRO A 12 8.88 15.64 -2.73
C PRO A 12 9.60 16.16 -4.00
N PRO A 13 10.95 16.16 -4.04
CA PRO A 13 11.70 16.48 -5.23
C PRO A 13 11.20 15.70 -6.44
N ILE A 14 11.19 16.32 -7.63
CA ILE A 14 10.59 15.75 -8.85
C ILE A 14 11.18 14.36 -9.17
N ASP A 15 12.48 14.18 -8.98
CA ASP A 15 13.12 12.91 -9.28
C ASP A 15 12.75 11.82 -8.27
N SER A 16 12.59 12.17 -6.99
CA SER A 16 12.01 11.28 -5.97
C SER A 16 10.56 10.93 -6.29
N ALA A 17 9.76 11.89 -6.77
CA ALA A 17 8.39 11.63 -7.22
C ALA A 17 8.34 10.67 -8.43
N LYS A 18 9.26 10.80 -9.39
CA LYS A 18 9.38 9.87 -10.53
C LYS A 18 9.79 8.47 -10.06
N LYS A 19 10.75 8.37 -9.13
CA LYS A 19 11.17 7.09 -8.53
C LYS A 19 10.00 6.42 -7.81
N GLY A 20 9.24 7.18 -7.02
CA GLY A 20 8.02 6.71 -6.35
C GLY A 20 6.92 6.25 -7.31
N ALA A 21 6.80 6.87 -8.50
CA ALA A 21 5.82 6.49 -9.52
C ALA A 21 6.15 5.18 -10.27
N ALA A 22 7.39 4.68 -10.16
CA ALA A 22 7.86 3.48 -10.84
C ALA A 22 7.36 2.18 -10.15
N LYS A 23 6.05 1.90 -10.31
CA LYS A 23 5.34 0.79 -9.64
C LYS A 23 6.03 -0.58 -9.78
N LEU A 24 6.55 -0.94 -10.96
CA LEU A 24 7.24 -2.23 -11.12
C LEU A 24 8.55 -2.30 -10.34
N THR A 25 9.36 -1.23 -10.37
CA THR A 25 10.60 -1.14 -9.60
C THR A 25 10.32 -1.27 -8.10
N ARG A 26 9.25 -0.61 -7.62
CA ARG A 26 8.80 -0.75 -6.22
C ARG A 26 8.36 -2.18 -5.88
N ILE A 27 7.58 -2.83 -6.76
CA ILE A 27 7.19 -4.23 -6.56
C ILE A 27 8.41 -5.16 -6.47
N GLN A 28 9.39 -4.98 -7.35
CA GLN A 28 10.63 -5.77 -7.34
C GLN A 28 11.43 -5.57 -6.04
N LEU A 29 11.48 -4.32 -5.54
CA LEU A 29 12.09 -4.03 -4.25
C LEU A 29 11.35 -4.72 -3.11
N PHE A 30 10.01 -4.74 -3.14
CA PHE A 30 9.24 -5.47 -2.13
C PHE A 30 9.46 -6.98 -2.19
N ASP A 31 9.60 -7.55 -3.39
CA ASP A 31 9.92 -8.96 -3.57
C ASP A 31 11.31 -9.28 -3.01
N LYS A 32 12.29 -8.40 -3.23
CA LYS A 32 13.63 -8.51 -2.63
C LYS A 32 13.55 -8.53 -1.10
N ILE A 33 12.89 -7.55 -0.49
CA ILE A 33 12.78 -7.43 0.97
C ILE A 33 12.01 -8.61 1.57
N ALA A 34 10.92 -9.04 0.93
CA ALA A 34 10.18 -10.22 1.40
C ALA A 34 11.04 -11.48 1.40
N LEU A 35 11.92 -11.64 0.40
CA LEU A 35 12.82 -12.79 0.32
C LEU A 35 13.98 -12.71 1.33
N SER A 36 14.60 -11.54 1.48
CA SER A 36 15.87 -11.40 2.23
C SER A 36 15.73 -10.87 3.65
N VAL A 37 14.63 -10.21 4.00
CA VAL A 37 14.45 -9.51 5.27
C VAL A 37 13.29 -10.10 6.06
N THR A 38 12.06 -9.93 5.56
CA THR A 38 10.86 -10.28 6.35
C THR A 38 10.51 -11.75 6.26
N HIS A 39 11.04 -12.46 5.25
CA HIS A 39 10.74 -13.85 4.96
C HIS A 39 9.23 -14.14 4.87
N THR A 40 8.46 -13.19 4.34
CA THR A 40 7.02 -13.30 4.18
C THR A 40 6.61 -13.69 2.76
N ASP A 41 5.42 -14.27 2.62
CA ASP A 41 4.84 -14.53 1.30
C ASP A 41 4.43 -13.22 0.62
N ARG A 42 4.43 -13.22 -0.72
CA ARG A 42 3.94 -12.12 -1.55
C ARG A 42 3.15 -12.61 -2.76
N PRO A 43 2.19 -11.82 -3.25
CA PRO A 43 1.57 -12.10 -4.54
C PRO A 43 2.58 -11.88 -5.68
N VAL A 44 2.75 -12.89 -6.53
CA VAL A 44 3.64 -12.79 -7.69
C VAL A 44 3.08 -11.77 -8.67
N SER A 45 3.95 -10.89 -9.15
CA SER A 45 3.59 -9.83 -10.10
C SER A 45 4.51 -9.87 -11.31
N CYS A 46 3.97 -9.68 -12.51
CA CYS A 46 4.76 -9.62 -13.75
C CYS A 46 4.13 -8.67 -14.78
N PRO A 47 4.93 -8.15 -15.74
CA PRO A 47 4.39 -7.43 -16.88
C PRO A 47 3.39 -8.30 -17.65
N TRP A 48 2.28 -7.70 -18.09
CA TRP A 48 1.31 -8.39 -18.94
C TRP A 48 1.84 -8.55 -20.37
N ASP A 49 1.62 -9.71 -20.97
CA ASP A 49 2.09 -10.06 -22.32
C ASP A 49 1.27 -9.43 -23.47
N GLY A 50 0.11 -8.83 -23.16
CA GLY A 50 -0.78 -8.22 -24.13
C GLY A 50 -1.66 -9.21 -24.90
N LEU A 51 -1.65 -10.50 -24.55
CA LEU A 51 -2.40 -11.53 -25.26
C LEU A 51 -3.73 -11.85 -24.57
N THR A 52 -3.67 -12.23 -23.31
CA THR A 52 -4.84 -12.63 -22.52
C THR A 52 -4.65 -12.29 -21.06
N ILE A 53 -5.72 -11.93 -20.36
CA ILE A 53 -5.69 -11.73 -18.91
C ILE A 53 -5.79 -13.13 -18.27
N PRO A 54 -4.78 -13.60 -17.53
CA PRO A 54 -4.84 -14.94 -16.97
C PRO A 54 -5.95 -15.05 -15.92
N ALA A 55 -6.68 -16.17 -15.92
CA ALA A 55 -7.75 -16.41 -14.98
C ALA A 55 -7.24 -16.36 -13.52
N GLY A 56 -8.05 -15.78 -12.61
CA GLY A 56 -7.70 -15.70 -11.19
C GLY A 56 -6.62 -14.67 -10.87
N LYS A 57 -6.29 -13.75 -11.79
CA LYS A 57 -5.31 -12.69 -11.56
C LYS A 57 -5.96 -11.31 -11.52
N VAL A 58 -5.27 -10.38 -10.86
CA VAL A 58 -5.57 -8.95 -10.91
C VAL A 58 -4.76 -8.32 -12.03
N LEU A 59 -5.40 -7.48 -12.83
CA LEU A 59 -4.72 -6.64 -13.81
C LEU A 59 -4.66 -5.20 -13.28
N LYS A 60 -3.46 -4.63 -13.16
CA LYS A 60 -3.22 -3.27 -12.65
C LYS A 60 -2.38 -2.47 -13.64
N ARG A 61 -2.76 -1.24 -13.95
CA ARG A 61 -1.92 -0.37 -14.80
C ARG A 61 -0.93 0.43 -13.95
N THR A 62 0.31 0.57 -14.44
CA THR A 62 1.24 1.57 -13.90
C THR A 62 0.73 2.99 -14.13
N HIS A 63 1.18 3.94 -13.32
CA HIS A 63 0.76 5.34 -13.41
C HIS A 63 -0.77 5.54 -13.35
N SER A 64 -1.44 4.75 -12.51
CA SER A 64 -2.84 4.91 -12.14
C SER A 64 -2.95 5.02 -10.63
N ALA A 65 -3.83 5.92 -10.17
CA ALA A 65 -4.19 6.08 -8.77
C ALA A 65 -5.61 5.52 -8.50
N TYR A 66 -5.96 5.40 -7.22
CA TYR A 66 -7.33 5.17 -6.72
C TYR A 66 -8.09 3.99 -7.34
N GLY A 67 -7.38 2.93 -7.70
CA GLY A 67 -8.01 1.74 -8.28
C GLY A 67 -8.63 1.93 -9.67
N THR A 68 -8.50 3.10 -10.32
CA THR A 68 -9.18 3.42 -11.58
C THR A 68 -8.86 2.43 -12.71
N HIS A 69 -7.66 1.88 -12.71
CA HIS A 69 -7.19 0.90 -13.70
C HIS A 69 -6.75 -0.39 -12.99
N VAL A 70 -7.65 -0.93 -12.16
CA VAL A 70 -7.51 -2.22 -11.48
C VAL A 70 -8.71 -3.08 -11.83
N TYR A 71 -8.46 -4.23 -12.47
CA TYR A 71 -9.48 -5.22 -12.79
C TYR A 71 -9.27 -6.45 -11.92
N LEU A 72 -10.31 -6.79 -11.16
CA LEU A 72 -10.34 -7.96 -10.29
C LEU A 72 -10.72 -9.21 -11.09
N PRO A 73 -10.36 -10.43 -10.63
CA PRO A 73 -10.67 -11.66 -11.36
C PRO A 73 -12.16 -11.87 -11.65
N ASP A 74 -13.04 -11.35 -10.79
CA ASP A 74 -14.49 -11.48 -10.87
C ASP A 74 -15.19 -10.26 -11.49
N SER A 75 -14.43 -9.22 -11.85
CA SER A 75 -14.97 -8.05 -12.54
C SER A 75 -15.07 -8.28 -14.05
N PRO A 76 -16.01 -7.60 -14.75
CA PRO A 76 -16.03 -7.57 -16.21
C PRO A 76 -14.67 -7.11 -16.76
N GLN A 77 -14.07 -7.96 -17.58
CA GLN A 77 -12.76 -7.67 -18.16
C GLN A 77 -12.91 -6.77 -19.40
N PRO A 78 -12.07 -5.75 -19.56
CA PRO A 78 -12.01 -4.97 -20.79
C PRO A 78 -11.46 -5.81 -21.95
N SER A 79 -11.70 -5.37 -23.18
CA SER A 79 -11.07 -5.98 -24.34
C SER A 79 -9.55 -5.73 -24.34
N VAL A 80 -8.79 -6.64 -24.95
CA VAL A 80 -7.34 -6.47 -25.15
C VAL A 80 -7.02 -5.15 -25.86
N GLU A 81 -7.82 -4.78 -26.87
CA GLU A 81 -7.67 -3.51 -27.59
C GLU A 81 -7.79 -2.31 -26.65
N THR A 82 -8.79 -2.30 -25.77
CA THR A 82 -8.98 -1.24 -24.76
C THR A 82 -7.77 -1.13 -23.83
N LEU A 83 -7.22 -2.27 -23.40
CA LEU A 83 -6.04 -2.30 -22.54
C LEU A 83 -4.81 -1.72 -23.25
N LEU A 84 -4.57 -2.10 -24.51
CA LEU A 84 -3.45 -1.59 -25.30
C LEU A 84 -3.59 -0.08 -25.55
N GLN A 85 -4.80 0.41 -25.85
CA GLN A 85 -5.08 1.84 -26.01
C GLN A 85 -4.79 2.62 -24.72
N ALA A 86 -5.10 2.06 -23.54
CA ALA A 86 -4.80 2.68 -22.25
C ALA A 86 -3.29 2.80 -21.95
N CYS A 87 -2.44 2.09 -22.70
CA CYS A 87 -0.98 2.12 -22.64
C CYS A 87 -0.32 2.98 -23.74
N CYS A 88 -1.09 3.82 -24.45
CA CYS A 88 -0.56 4.64 -25.53
C CYS A 88 0.47 5.70 -25.10
N LEU A 89 0.55 6.04 -23.81
CA LEU A 89 1.56 6.98 -23.30
C LEU A 89 2.81 6.24 -22.81
N PRO A 90 4.02 6.78 -23.08
CA PRO A 90 5.27 6.21 -22.59
C PRO A 90 5.27 5.94 -21.08
N GLY A 91 5.85 4.80 -20.67
CA GLY A 91 5.96 4.38 -19.26
C GLY A 91 4.71 3.69 -18.69
N ARG A 92 3.57 3.72 -19.39
CA ARG A 92 2.36 3.00 -18.97
C ARG A 92 2.43 1.55 -19.44
N GLN A 93 2.25 0.63 -18.50
CA GLN A 93 2.20 -0.80 -18.76
C GLN A 93 1.19 -1.46 -17.83
N TRP A 94 0.67 -2.59 -18.26
CA TRP A 94 -0.17 -3.44 -17.41
C TRP A 94 0.69 -4.47 -16.69
N VAL A 95 0.31 -4.73 -15.45
CA VAL A 95 0.93 -5.70 -14.55
C VAL A 95 -0.14 -6.71 -14.16
N VAL A 96 0.18 -7.99 -14.29
CA VAL A 96 -0.62 -9.09 -13.79
C VAL A 96 -0.10 -9.45 -12.41
N GLN A 97 -1.00 -9.64 -11.45
CA GLN A 97 -0.65 -10.02 -10.08
C GLN A 97 -1.54 -11.17 -9.59
N ASP A 98 -1.00 -12.04 -8.75
CA ASP A 98 -1.77 -13.05 -8.02
C ASP A 98 -2.93 -12.41 -7.26
N TRP A 99 -4.10 -13.05 -7.31
CA TRP A 99 -5.22 -12.62 -6.50
C TRP A 99 -5.02 -12.96 -5.04
N VAL A 100 -5.13 -11.95 -4.17
CA VAL A 100 -5.11 -12.10 -2.72
C VAL A 100 -6.52 -11.81 -2.21
N SER A 101 -7.32 -12.84 -2.02
CA SER A 101 -8.72 -12.70 -1.57
C SER A 101 -8.82 -12.02 -0.21
N THR A 102 -7.90 -12.34 0.69
CA THR A 102 -7.79 -11.75 2.03
C THR A 102 -7.61 -10.23 1.98
N LEU A 103 -6.98 -9.67 0.94
CA LEU A 103 -6.89 -8.22 0.77
C LEU A 103 -8.28 -7.61 0.56
N ARG A 104 -9.12 -8.22 -0.28
CA ARG A 104 -10.50 -7.76 -0.50
C ARG A 104 -11.40 -7.97 0.70
N ASP A 105 -11.28 -9.14 1.32
CA ASP A 105 -12.24 -9.56 2.35
C ASP A 105 -11.87 -9.05 3.75
N LEU A 106 -10.58 -8.93 4.06
CA LEU A 106 -10.09 -8.42 5.36
C LEU A 106 -9.72 -6.93 5.31
N GLY A 107 -9.32 -6.43 4.14
CA GLY A 107 -8.82 -5.09 3.95
C GLY A 107 -7.29 -5.00 3.99
N GLU A 108 -6.79 -3.78 4.11
CA GLU A 108 -5.37 -3.45 4.23
C GLU A 108 -5.14 -2.49 5.40
N TYR A 109 -4.05 -2.69 6.13
CA TYR A 109 -3.55 -1.73 7.10
C TYR A 109 -2.82 -0.61 6.38
N LYS A 110 -3.07 0.63 6.78
CA LYS A 110 -2.34 1.80 6.30
C LYS A 110 -1.50 2.32 7.45
N VAL A 111 -0.19 2.14 7.36
CA VAL A 111 0.79 2.57 8.35
C VAL A 111 1.47 3.82 7.84
N TYR A 112 1.40 4.91 8.62
CA TYR A 112 1.95 6.21 8.24
C TYR A 112 3.23 6.46 9.03
N PHE A 113 4.27 6.85 8.29
CA PHE A 113 5.60 7.13 8.83
C PHE A 113 5.98 8.59 8.61
N VAL A 114 6.47 9.25 9.66
CA VAL A 114 7.14 10.55 9.59
C VAL A 114 8.52 10.36 10.22
N GLN A 115 9.59 10.75 9.53
CA GLN A 115 10.96 10.60 10.05
C GLN A 115 11.26 9.16 10.51
N GLN A 116 10.80 8.17 9.74
CA GLN A 116 10.89 6.72 10.04
C GLN A 116 10.10 6.24 11.27
N GLU A 117 9.36 7.10 11.94
CA GLU A 117 8.53 6.75 13.08
C GLU A 117 7.07 6.53 12.69
N ILE A 118 6.42 5.50 13.23
CA ILE A 118 5.00 5.23 12.99
C ILE A 118 4.17 6.26 13.76
N VAL A 119 3.54 7.19 13.04
CA VAL A 119 2.71 8.26 13.63
C VAL A 119 1.22 7.90 13.66
N TRP A 120 0.76 7.08 12.72
CA TRP A 120 -0.65 6.72 12.61
C TRP A 120 -0.83 5.37 11.92
N MET A 121 -1.90 4.66 12.28
CA MET A 121 -2.31 3.43 11.62
C MET A 121 -3.82 3.44 11.42
N SER A 122 -4.28 2.94 10.26
CA SER A 122 -5.71 2.75 9.99
C SER A 122 -5.94 1.47 9.18
N LEU A 123 -7.20 1.06 9.01
CA LEU A 123 -7.56 -0.06 8.15
C LEU A 123 -8.48 0.44 7.04
N ALA A 124 -8.16 0.11 5.79
CA ALA A 124 -9.03 0.35 4.65
C ALA A 124 -9.68 -0.94 4.18
N ARG A 125 -10.97 -0.88 3.81
CA ARG A 125 -11.75 -2.04 3.38
C ARG A 125 -12.41 -1.82 2.04
N PHE A 126 -12.63 -2.92 1.32
CA PHE A 126 -13.45 -2.89 0.13
C PHE A 126 -14.95 -2.94 0.48
N SER A 127 -15.70 -1.89 0.13
CA SER A 127 -17.17 -1.88 0.18
C SER A 127 -17.72 -2.63 -1.03
N LYS A 128 -18.31 -3.81 -0.77
CA LYS A 128 -19.05 -4.56 -1.81
C LYS A 128 -20.31 -3.83 -2.28
N VAL A 129 -20.84 -2.90 -1.46
CA VAL A 129 -22.03 -2.10 -1.79
C VAL A 129 -21.67 -0.98 -2.77
N ASP A 130 -20.57 -0.28 -2.52
CA ASP A 130 -20.16 0.89 -3.31
C ASP A 130 -19.18 0.53 -4.44
N GLY A 131 -18.68 -0.71 -4.47
CA GLY A 131 -17.74 -1.20 -5.48
C GLY A 131 -16.36 -0.55 -5.40
N GLY A 132 -15.95 -0.10 -4.21
CA GLY A 132 -14.71 0.64 -4.00
C GLY A 132 -14.12 0.48 -2.61
N TRP A 133 -12.94 1.07 -2.38
CA TRP A 133 -12.27 1.06 -1.08
C TRP A 133 -12.75 2.22 -0.20
N CYS A 134 -13.15 1.91 1.02
CA CYS A 134 -13.53 2.86 2.06
C CYS A 134 -12.63 2.67 3.28
N SER A 135 -11.99 3.73 3.75
CA SER A 135 -11.24 3.72 4.99
C SER A 135 -12.19 3.83 6.18
N LYS A 136 -11.99 2.99 7.21
CA LYS A 136 -12.63 3.18 8.52
C LYS A 136 -11.52 3.21 9.56
N SER A 137 -11.47 4.26 10.37
CA SER A 137 -10.52 4.33 11.49
C SER A 137 -10.81 3.18 12.44
N VAL A 138 -9.88 2.24 12.57
CA VAL A 138 -9.97 1.14 13.54
C VAL A 138 -9.30 1.67 14.79
N LYS A 139 -10.07 1.80 15.87
CA LYS A 139 -9.54 2.20 17.17
C LYS A 139 -8.78 1.00 17.74
N ASN A 140 -7.48 0.89 17.43
CA ASN A 140 -6.46 0.13 18.16
C ASN A 140 -6.75 -1.34 18.53
N GLU A 141 -7.70 -2.00 17.86
CA GLU A 141 -8.11 -3.37 18.17
C GLU A 141 -8.16 -4.24 16.90
N THR A 142 -7.14 -5.06 16.68
CA THR A 142 -7.05 -6.05 15.60
C THR A 142 -6.49 -7.34 16.14
N ARG A 143 -6.97 -8.43 15.57
CA ARG A 143 -6.56 -9.79 15.91
C ARG A 143 -5.16 -10.11 15.43
N SER A 144 -4.51 -11.08 16.08
CA SER A 144 -3.21 -11.59 15.64
C SER A 144 -3.33 -12.39 14.33
N LEU A 145 -2.21 -12.61 13.64
CA LEU A 145 -2.19 -13.46 12.44
C LEU A 145 -2.62 -14.90 12.75
N GLU A 146 -2.33 -15.42 13.94
CA GLU A 146 -2.74 -16.75 14.39
C GLU A 146 -4.25 -16.85 14.57
N GLU A 147 -4.86 -15.83 15.16
CA GLU A 147 -6.32 -15.74 15.33
C GLU A 147 -7.02 -15.64 13.96
N ILE A 148 -6.52 -14.77 13.07
CA ILE A 148 -7.04 -14.61 11.72
C ILE A 148 -6.90 -15.94 10.95
N SER A 149 -5.74 -16.60 11.05
CA SER A 149 -5.52 -17.92 10.45
C SER A 149 -6.50 -18.97 10.98
N ALA A 150 -6.77 -18.97 12.29
CA ALA A 150 -7.72 -19.89 12.90
C ALA A 150 -9.16 -19.64 12.41
N MET A 151 -9.56 -18.38 12.29
CA MET A 151 -10.87 -17.99 11.77
C MET A 151 -11.06 -18.39 10.31
N LEU A 152 -10.05 -18.15 9.46
CA LEU A 152 -10.06 -18.56 8.05
C LEU A 152 -10.19 -20.07 7.90
N ARG A 153 -9.45 -20.85 8.68
CA ARG A 153 -9.55 -22.33 8.67
C ARG A 153 -10.93 -22.84 9.10
N GLN A 154 -11.62 -22.11 9.98
CA GLN A 154 -12.97 -22.45 10.43
C GLN A 154 -14.07 -21.95 9.47
N GLY A 155 -13.71 -21.21 8.41
CA GLY A 155 -14.68 -20.58 7.51
C GLY A 155 -15.50 -19.47 8.17
N VAL A 156 -15.05 -18.98 9.33
CA VAL A 156 -15.71 -17.91 10.08
C VAL A 156 -15.16 -16.58 9.56
N MET A 157 -15.68 -16.16 8.41
CA MET A 157 -15.40 -14.86 7.82
C MET A 157 -16.55 -13.90 8.13
N ASP A 158 -16.62 -13.49 9.39
CA ASP A 158 -17.42 -12.33 9.77
C ASP A 158 -16.50 -11.12 9.80
N THR A 159 -16.57 -10.35 8.71
CA THR A 159 -15.79 -9.13 8.49
C THR A 159 -16.15 -8.00 9.44
N ASP A 160 -17.23 -8.13 10.21
CA ASP A 160 -17.56 -7.21 11.30
C ASP A 160 -17.00 -7.74 12.64
N PHE A 161 -17.02 -9.06 12.86
CA PHE A 161 -16.54 -9.74 14.09
C PHE A 161 -15.01 -9.87 14.26
N LEU A 162 -14.26 -9.84 13.16
CA LEU A 162 -12.80 -9.69 13.19
C LEU A 162 -12.38 -8.40 13.93
N PHE A 163 -13.31 -7.46 14.16
CA PHE A 163 -13.01 -6.08 14.52
C PHE A 163 -13.96 -5.51 15.60
N SER A 164 -14.68 -6.37 16.31
CA SER A 164 -15.35 -6.04 17.57
C SER A 164 -14.69 -6.84 18.69
N VAL A 165 -13.60 -6.33 19.24
CA VAL A 165 -13.02 -6.90 20.46
C VAL A 165 -13.62 -6.12 21.64
N PRO A 166 -14.06 -6.77 22.73
CA PRO A 166 -14.44 -6.06 23.95
C PRO A 166 -13.25 -5.22 24.43
N SER A 167 -13.52 -3.99 24.88
CA SER A 167 -12.61 -2.87 25.19
C SER A 167 -11.54 -3.09 26.27
N ALA A 168 -10.93 -4.28 26.32
CA ALA A 168 -9.98 -4.68 27.34
C ALA A 168 -9.04 -5.77 26.82
N TYR A 169 -8.37 -5.54 25.69
CA TYR A 169 -7.22 -6.34 25.32
C TYR A 169 -6.11 -5.47 24.74
N GLU A 170 -4.90 -5.92 25.04
CA GLU A 170 -3.58 -5.32 24.74
C GLU A 170 -3.42 -4.92 23.26
N PRO A 171 -2.47 -4.03 22.96
CA PRO A 171 -2.41 -3.33 21.68
C PRO A 171 -2.32 -4.34 20.53
N ILE A 172 -3.08 -4.09 19.44
CA ILE A 172 -2.45 -4.20 18.11
C ILE A 172 -1.08 -3.60 18.30
N ASP A 173 0.02 -4.30 18.05
CA ASP A 173 1.17 -3.58 17.52
C ASP A 173 2.40 -4.39 17.26
N CYS A 174 2.90 -5.18 18.20
CA CYS A 174 4.33 -5.52 18.15
C CYS A 174 4.73 -6.15 16.81
N MET A 175 4.07 -7.23 16.37
CA MET A 175 4.45 -7.89 15.12
C MET A 175 4.17 -7.05 13.87
N LEU A 176 3.06 -6.29 13.82
CA LEU A 176 2.74 -5.47 12.64
C LEU A 176 3.65 -4.24 12.56
N ARG A 177 3.92 -3.59 13.70
CA ARG A 177 4.86 -2.47 13.82
C ARG A 177 6.29 -2.92 13.56
N GLU A 178 6.73 -4.03 14.14
CA GLU A 178 8.04 -4.62 13.87
C GLU A 178 8.17 -4.92 12.38
N PHE A 179 7.20 -5.63 11.79
CA PHE A 179 7.19 -5.89 10.36
C PHE A 179 7.26 -4.60 9.54
N ALA A 180 6.48 -3.57 9.89
CA ALA A 180 6.45 -2.30 9.16
C ALA A 180 7.75 -1.49 9.33
N GLN A 181 8.32 -1.42 10.54
CA GLN A 181 9.57 -0.72 10.84
C GLN A 181 10.76 -1.44 10.21
N ASP A 182 10.88 -2.76 10.38
CA ASP A 182 11.95 -3.55 9.78
C ASP A 182 11.92 -3.43 8.25
N THR A 183 10.72 -3.47 7.67
CA THR A 183 10.55 -3.25 6.22
C THR A 183 10.97 -1.85 5.82
N LEU A 184 10.55 -0.81 6.55
CA LEU A 184 10.91 0.57 6.21
C LEU A 184 12.42 0.82 6.30
N CYS A 185 13.08 0.32 7.34
CA CYS A 185 14.52 0.48 7.52
C CYS A 185 15.29 -0.02 6.29
N HIS A 186 15.00 -1.23 5.83
CA HIS A 186 15.64 -1.80 4.64
C HIS A 186 15.20 -1.13 3.34
N LEU A 187 13.96 -0.62 3.28
CA LEU A 187 13.51 0.16 2.12
C LEU A 187 14.25 1.49 2.01
N VAL A 188 14.55 2.15 3.12
CA VAL A 188 15.31 3.40 3.15
C VAL A 188 16.71 3.12 2.62
N GLU A 189 17.42 2.13 3.16
CA GLU A 189 18.77 1.75 2.72
C GLU A 189 18.86 1.45 1.22
N GLU A 190 17.85 0.80 0.65
CA GLU A 190 17.79 0.46 -0.79
C GLU A 190 17.30 1.63 -1.67
N ASP A 191 16.63 2.62 -1.07
CA ASP A 191 16.07 3.78 -1.77
C ASP A 191 16.95 5.03 -1.68
N GLU A 192 18.02 5.01 -0.88
CA GLU A 192 19.00 6.10 -0.80
C GLU A 192 19.61 6.43 -2.17
N ASP A 193 19.81 7.72 -2.43
CA ASP A 193 20.59 8.22 -3.56
C ASP A 193 22.08 8.31 -3.23
N ASP A 194 22.88 8.84 -4.16
CA ASP A 194 24.34 8.97 -3.99
C ASP A 194 24.74 9.90 -2.83
N GLU A 195 23.81 10.72 -2.32
CA GLU A 195 24.00 11.61 -1.18
C GLU A 195 23.49 10.98 0.14
N GLY A 196 23.00 9.74 0.09
CA GLY A 196 22.41 9.04 1.25
C GLY A 196 21.00 9.54 1.58
N TYR A 197 20.31 10.17 0.63
CA TYR A 197 18.98 10.71 0.83
C TYR A 197 17.89 9.77 0.33
N SER A 198 16.85 9.55 1.15
CA SER A 198 15.67 8.77 0.78
C SER A 198 14.39 9.47 1.23
N ILE A 199 13.46 9.69 0.30
CA ILE A 199 12.16 10.29 0.63
C ILE A 199 11.35 9.43 1.61
N LEU A 200 11.56 8.10 1.59
CA LEU A 200 10.92 7.17 2.51
C LEU A 200 11.33 7.43 3.96
N SER A 201 12.53 7.97 4.18
CA SER A 201 13.00 8.33 5.52
C SER A 201 12.24 9.51 6.12
N GLU A 202 11.66 10.38 5.29
CA GLU A 202 10.93 11.56 5.76
C GLU A 202 9.44 11.32 5.89
N TRP A 203 8.84 10.76 4.84
CA TRP A 203 7.41 10.51 4.79
C TRP A 203 7.08 9.34 3.89
N CYS A 204 6.31 8.39 4.42
CA CYS A 204 5.59 7.45 3.58
C CYS A 204 4.34 6.89 4.24
N ARG A 205 3.42 6.39 3.41
CA ARG A 205 2.35 5.47 3.83
C ARG A 205 2.66 4.10 3.28
N MET A 206 2.66 3.09 4.15
CA MET A 206 2.82 1.69 3.80
C MET A 206 1.47 0.98 3.94
N ASP A 207 0.98 0.44 2.83
CA ASP A 207 -0.24 -0.35 2.80
C ASP A 207 0.13 -1.83 2.93
N ILE A 208 -0.32 -2.47 4.01
CA ILE A 208 0.04 -3.82 4.41
C ILE A 208 -1.21 -4.70 4.33
N GLY A 209 -1.14 -5.72 3.47
CA GLY A 209 -2.17 -6.74 3.38
C GLY A 209 -1.81 -7.97 4.20
N ILE A 210 -2.80 -8.84 4.39
CA ILE A 210 -2.61 -10.21 4.89
C ILE A 210 -2.75 -11.15 3.71
N ILE A 211 -1.83 -12.09 3.55
CA ILE A 211 -1.93 -13.20 2.59
C ILE A 211 -2.04 -14.52 3.35
N GLU A 212 -2.94 -15.39 2.91
CA GLU A 212 -3.11 -16.73 3.46
C GLU A 212 -2.54 -17.78 2.49
N LYS A 213 -1.77 -18.71 3.03
CA LYS A 213 -1.21 -19.85 2.30
C LYS A 213 -1.17 -21.08 3.20
N ASN A 214 -1.77 -22.17 2.74
CA ASN A 214 -1.80 -23.45 3.46
C ASN A 214 -2.34 -23.36 4.91
N GLY A 215 -3.32 -22.50 5.12
CA GLY A 215 -3.96 -22.21 6.40
C GLY A 215 -3.16 -21.25 7.30
N VAL A 216 -2.10 -20.62 6.82
CA VAL A 216 -1.23 -19.72 7.60
C VAL A 216 -1.24 -18.33 6.98
N CYS A 217 -1.49 -17.31 7.80
CA CYS A 217 -1.46 -15.91 7.39
C CYS A 217 -0.06 -15.31 7.58
N SER A 218 0.33 -14.42 6.67
CA SER A 218 1.50 -13.56 6.80
C SER A 218 1.20 -12.14 6.31
N TYR A 219 1.99 -11.17 6.76
CA TYR A 219 1.91 -9.79 6.26
C TYR A 219 2.67 -9.64 4.95
N PHE A 220 2.17 -8.78 4.06
CA PHE A 220 2.88 -8.38 2.86
C PHE A 220 2.62 -6.92 2.51
N ILE A 221 3.62 -6.26 1.91
CA ILE A 221 3.47 -4.86 1.45
C ILE A 221 2.66 -4.83 0.15
N ASN A 222 1.45 -4.29 0.19
CA ASN A 222 0.64 -4.08 -1.01
C ASN A 222 1.16 -2.89 -1.82
N GLU A 223 1.41 -1.76 -1.16
CA GLU A 223 1.79 -0.50 -1.78
C GLU A 223 2.57 0.39 -0.81
N ILE A 224 3.39 1.30 -1.34
CA ILE A 224 3.98 2.40 -0.58
C ILE A 224 3.74 3.69 -1.35
N GLU A 225 3.20 4.69 -0.65
CA GLU A 225 2.99 6.02 -1.18
C GLU A 225 3.92 7.03 -0.48
N THR A 226 4.61 7.84 -1.28
CA THR A 226 5.53 8.89 -0.81
C THR A 226 4.95 10.29 -1.00
N ASN A 227 3.75 10.40 -1.56
CA ASN A 227 3.11 11.67 -1.87
C ASN A 227 2.09 12.03 -0.79
N VAL A 228 2.39 13.08 -0.04
CA VAL A 228 1.54 13.65 1.02
C VAL A 228 0.14 14.00 0.46
N GLY A 229 0.04 14.56 -0.74
CA GLY A 229 -1.23 15.08 -1.28
C GLY A 229 -2.35 14.08 -1.63
N LEU A 230 -2.07 12.77 -1.71
CA LEU A 230 -3.04 11.79 -2.24
C LEU A 230 -3.75 10.95 -1.16
N GLY A 231 -3.27 10.96 0.08
CA GLY A 231 -3.76 10.10 1.17
C GLY A 231 -4.23 10.80 2.45
N LEU A 232 -4.21 12.14 2.49
CA LEU A 232 -4.45 12.94 3.71
C LEU A 232 -5.93 13.21 4.04
N PHE A 233 -6.85 13.03 3.10
CA PHE A 233 -8.24 13.46 3.27
C PHE A 233 -9.13 12.36 3.87
N GLY A 234 -8.72 11.79 5.02
CA GLY A 234 -9.47 10.80 5.78
C GLY A 234 -9.51 11.10 7.28
N ASP A 235 -10.61 10.69 7.92
CA ASP A 235 -11.01 10.97 9.31
C ASP A 235 -9.86 10.88 10.34
N GLY A 236 -9.30 12.04 10.73
CA GLY A 236 -8.30 12.19 11.81
C GLY A 236 -6.83 12.10 11.38
N ILE A 237 -6.53 11.74 10.12
CA ILE A 237 -5.16 11.68 9.60
C ILE A 237 -4.53 13.08 9.56
N PHE A 238 -5.32 14.09 9.17
CA PHE A 238 -4.85 15.47 9.13
C PHE A 238 -4.44 15.98 10.50
N ASP A 239 -5.19 15.65 11.56
CA ASP A 239 -4.88 16.09 12.93
C ASP A 239 -3.62 15.38 13.45
N ALA A 240 -3.53 14.05 13.30
CA ALA A 240 -2.34 13.28 13.69
C ALA A 240 -1.08 13.74 12.96
N LEU A 241 -1.21 14.14 11.69
CA LEU A 241 -0.09 14.65 10.91
C LEU A 241 0.18 16.13 11.14
N SER A 242 -0.82 16.94 11.46
CA SER A 242 -0.60 18.31 11.92
C SER A 242 0.18 18.31 13.23
N ASP A 243 -0.10 17.37 14.13
CA ASP A 243 0.63 17.22 15.38
C ASP A 243 2.05 16.67 15.16
N ALA A 244 2.21 15.66 14.29
CA ALA A 244 3.52 15.06 13.99
C ALA A 244 4.43 15.96 13.12
N LEU A 245 3.84 16.69 12.18
CA LEU A 245 4.55 17.59 11.26
C LEU A 245 4.62 19.03 11.79
N GLY A 246 4.25 19.27 13.06
CA GLY A 246 4.01 20.59 13.67
C GLY A 246 4.77 21.79 13.07
N GLU A 247 6.11 21.75 13.04
CA GLU A 247 6.98 22.84 12.55
C GLU A 247 7.44 22.67 11.08
N LEU A 248 7.33 21.49 10.49
CA LEU A 248 7.77 21.19 9.11
C LEU A 248 6.98 21.97 8.05
N TRP A 249 5.71 22.29 8.34
CA TRP A 249 4.88 23.13 7.47
C TRP A 249 5.26 24.61 7.46
N LEU A 250 6.01 25.08 8.47
CA LEU A 250 6.41 26.49 8.59
C LEU A 250 7.79 26.77 8.00
N GLU A 251 8.58 25.72 7.72
CA GLU A 251 9.92 25.83 7.12
C GLU A 251 10.00 25.35 5.66
N MET A 252 8.94 24.73 5.11
CA MET A 252 8.78 24.36 3.70
C MET A 252 8.06 25.44 2.87
#